data_AF-A0A914PHA5-F1
#
_entry.id   AF-A0A914PHA5-F1
#
_cell.length_a   1.000
_cell.length_b   1.000
_cell.length_c   1.000
_cell.angle_alpha   90.00
_cell.angle_beta   90.00
_cell.angle_gamma   90.00
#
_symmetry.space_group_name_H-M   'P 1'
#
loop_
_entity.id
_entity.type
_entity.pdbx_description
1 polymer ?
#
loop_
_entity_poly.entity_id
_entity_poly.type
_entity_poly.pdbx_seq_one_letter_code
_entity_poly.pdbx_strand_id
1 'polypeptide(L)'
;MILEAEKAGTIDPEKTVLVEVTSGNTGIGLASIAAAKGYKLIIVMPSACSLERRTLLRAFGAELVLTARAGGIVEAIKCAEDIHKSMPNSFFVNQLGNPANPNIHYETTGPEIWKQTQGKVDAVVIGIGTGGTIMGTAKEKVFEKCITVKSDDAIETAKRLAREERILSGISGGANIVAAIEVANLEEMKGKLIVTCIPSFGERYLSTPLYSDILEEVSSLKEKPLGEALDPDYFNFKCV
;
A
#
# COMPACT_ATOMS: atom_id res chain seq x y z
N MET A 1 10.78 1.32 -11.74
CA MET A 1 9.93 1.75 -12.88
C MET A 1 10.44 3.04 -13.51
N ILE A 2 10.31 4.20 -12.87
CA ILE A 2 10.79 5.49 -13.44
C ILE A 2 12.29 5.47 -13.74
N LEU A 3 13.12 5.04 -12.77
CA LEU A 3 14.58 4.95 -12.99
C LEU A 3 14.96 4.03 -14.16
N GLU A 4 14.23 2.93 -14.37
CA GLU A 4 14.51 2.02 -15.48
C GLU A 4 14.13 2.64 -16.83
N ALA A 5 13.03 3.40 -16.87
CA ALA A 5 12.65 4.16 -18.05
C ALA A 5 13.64 5.31 -18.36
N GLU A 6 14.16 6.01 -17.34
CA GLU A 6 15.24 6.99 -17.48
C GLU A 6 16.51 6.35 -18.04
N LYS A 7 16.96 5.22 -17.47
CA LYS A 7 18.14 4.48 -17.95
C LYS A 7 17.98 4.01 -19.40
N ALA A 8 16.78 3.63 -19.80
CA ALA A 8 16.46 3.24 -21.16
C ALA A 8 16.36 4.43 -22.14
N GLY A 9 16.38 5.67 -21.63
CA GLY A 9 16.21 6.88 -22.42
C GLY A 9 14.80 7.06 -22.99
N THR A 10 13.80 6.36 -22.43
CA THR A 10 12.41 6.42 -22.94
C THR A 10 11.60 7.55 -22.34
N ILE A 11 12.08 8.17 -21.26
CA ILE A 11 11.45 9.32 -20.60
C ILE A 11 12.47 10.40 -20.27
N ASP A 12 12.02 11.65 -20.27
CA ASP A 12 12.79 12.86 -20.01
C ASP A 12 11.94 13.78 -19.12
N PRO A 13 12.44 14.24 -17.95
CA PRO A 13 11.65 15.03 -17.00
C PRO A 13 11.11 16.33 -17.58
N GLU A 14 11.78 16.94 -18.56
CA GLU A 14 11.33 18.20 -19.17
C GLU A 14 10.22 18.00 -20.21
N LYS A 15 10.07 16.78 -20.74
CA LYS A 15 9.20 16.49 -21.89
C LYS A 15 8.10 15.50 -21.58
N THR A 16 8.37 14.50 -20.75
CA THR A 16 7.50 13.35 -20.56
C THR A 16 6.43 13.61 -19.51
N VAL A 17 5.20 13.23 -19.81
CA VAL A 17 4.09 13.18 -18.83
C VAL A 17 3.86 11.74 -18.41
N LEU A 18 4.04 11.44 -17.12
CA LEU A 18 3.77 10.11 -16.59
C LEU A 18 2.25 9.91 -16.45
N VAL A 19 1.77 8.71 -16.80
CA VAL A 19 0.36 8.32 -16.65
C VAL A 19 0.30 7.00 -15.89
N GLU A 20 -0.62 6.88 -14.94
CA GLU A 20 -0.89 5.62 -14.23
C GLU A 20 -2.36 5.53 -13.79
N VAL A 21 -2.88 4.32 -13.69
CA VAL A 21 -4.24 4.04 -13.18
C VAL A 21 -4.11 3.50 -11.77
N THR A 22 -4.35 4.35 -10.77
CA THR A 22 -4.26 3.94 -9.37
C THR A 22 -4.85 4.99 -8.44
N SER A 23 -5.46 4.54 -7.35
CA SER A 23 -5.79 5.41 -6.21
C SER A 23 -5.05 5.02 -4.94
N GLY A 24 -4.18 4.01 -5.03
CA GLY A 24 -3.51 3.39 -3.90
C GLY A 24 -2.10 3.92 -3.66
N ASN A 25 -1.31 3.10 -2.96
CA ASN A 25 0.05 3.45 -2.54
C ASN A 25 0.99 3.69 -3.74
N THR A 26 0.78 3.01 -4.87
CA THR A 26 1.53 3.24 -6.12
C THR A 26 1.40 4.67 -6.59
N GLY A 27 0.20 5.25 -6.56
CA GLY A 27 -0.02 6.64 -6.98
C GLY A 27 0.78 7.63 -6.13
N ILE A 28 0.82 7.40 -4.81
CA ILE A 28 1.54 8.28 -3.88
C ILE A 28 3.06 8.14 -4.08
N GLY A 29 3.55 6.92 -4.27
CA GLY A 29 4.96 6.68 -4.60
C GLY A 29 5.36 7.35 -5.91
N LEU A 30 4.53 7.23 -6.95
CA LEU A 30 4.76 7.91 -8.22
C LEU A 30 4.69 9.43 -8.10
N ALA A 31 3.72 9.97 -7.38
CA ALA A 31 3.57 11.42 -7.21
C ALA A 31 4.75 12.03 -6.46
N SER A 32 5.21 11.39 -5.38
CA SER A 32 6.41 11.80 -4.66
C SER A 32 7.66 11.79 -5.56
N ILE A 33 7.86 10.71 -6.33
CA ILE A 33 9.02 10.59 -7.24
C ILE A 33 8.92 11.57 -8.42
N ALA A 34 7.74 11.78 -8.99
CA ALA A 34 7.51 12.72 -10.08
C ALA A 34 7.82 14.15 -9.62
N ALA A 35 7.33 14.55 -8.45
CA ALA A 35 7.64 15.84 -7.84
C ALA A 35 9.14 16.04 -7.62
N ALA A 36 9.82 15.03 -7.07
CA ALA A 36 11.25 15.10 -6.78
C ALA A 36 12.13 15.15 -8.05
N LYS A 37 11.68 14.52 -9.14
CA LYS A 37 12.41 14.43 -10.41
C LYS A 37 11.96 15.43 -11.48
N GLY A 38 10.94 16.24 -11.21
CA GLY A 38 10.44 17.24 -12.15
C GLY A 38 9.51 16.70 -13.24
N TYR A 39 8.98 15.48 -13.12
CA TYR A 39 8.01 14.95 -14.07
C TYR A 39 6.61 15.50 -13.80
N LYS A 40 5.86 15.76 -14.87
CA LYS A 40 4.41 15.87 -14.80
C LYS A 40 3.80 14.48 -14.61
N LEU A 41 2.76 14.39 -13.79
CA LEU A 41 2.08 13.13 -13.51
C LEU A 41 0.57 13.30 -13.59
N ILE A 42 -0.07 12.41 -14.36
CA ILE A 42 -1.51 12.22 -14.41
C ILE A 42 -1.85 10.89 -13.75
N ILE A 43 -2.73 10.94 -12.76
CA ILE A 43 -3.31 9.76 -12.12
C ILE A 43 -4.78 9.65 -12.50
N VAL A 44 -5.15 8.52 -13.09
CA VAL A 44 -6.54 8.19 -13.42
C VAL A 44 -7.13 7.31 -12.33
N MET A 45 -8.29 7.69 -11.79
CA MET A 45 -8.97 6.90 -10.76
C MET A 45 -10.50 7.10 -10.77
N PRO A 46 -11.29 6.16 -10.23
CA PRO A 46 -12.73 6.36 -10.06
C PRO A 46 -13.04 7.52 -9.10
N SER A 47 -14.12 8.27 -9.34
CA SER A 47 -14.56 9.39 -8.49
C SER A 47 -14.96 8.99 -7.06
N ALA A 48 -15.18 7.69 -6.81
CA ALA A 48 -15.46 7.13 -5.49
C ALA A 48 -14.24 7.10 -4.54
N CYS A 49 -13.04 7.36 -5.04
CA CYS A 49 -11.84 7.41 -4.20
C CYS A 49 -11.95 8.55 -3.17
N SER A 50 -11.49 8.28 -1.94
CA SER A 50 -11.67 9.19 -0.81
C SER A 50 -10.98 10.55 -1.04
N LEU A 51 -11.48 11.59 -0.36
CA LEU A 51 -10.94 12.94 -0.48
C LEU A 51 -9.48 12.98 -0.04
N GLU A 52 -9.13 12.32 1.06
CA GLU A 52 -7.78 12.33 1.64
C GLU A 52 -6.74 11.80 0.64
N ARG A 53 -7.06 10.72 -0.08
CA ARG A 53 -6.19 10.14 -1.12
C ARG A 53 -5.98 11.12 -2.27
N ARG A 54 -7.05 11.77 -2.73
CA ARG A 54 -6.98 12.77 -3.80
C ARG A 54 -6.18 14.00 -3.36
N THR A 55 -6.42 14.49 -2.15
CA THR A 55 -5.73 15.65 -1.57
C THR A 55 -4.22 15.39 -1.48
N LEU A 56 -3.80 14.22 -0.98
CA LEU A 56 -2.38 13.88 -0.87
C LEU A 56 -1.68 13.82 -2.25
N LEU A 57 -2.32 13.22 -3.25
CA LEU A 57 -1.76 13.17 -4.61
C LEU A 57 -1.61 14.58 -5.21
N ARG A 58 -2.63 15.44 -5.05
CA ARG A 58 -2.57 16.83 -5.52
C ARG A 58 -1.54 17.67 -4.74
N ALA A 59 -1.32 17.37 -3.46
CA ALA A 59 -0.28 18.03 -2.67
C ALA A 59 1.13 17.74 -3.22
N PHE A 60 1.35 16.57 -3.80
CA PHE A 60 2.57 16.25 -4.57
C PHE A 60 2.55 16.79 -6.01
N GLY A 61 1.53 17.56 -6.41
CA GLY A 61 1.43 18.15 -7.74
C GLY A 61 0.90 17.20 -8.83
N ALA A 62 0.36 16.03 -8.48
CA ALA A 62 -0.26 15.14 -9.46
C ALA A 62 -1.58 15.73 -9.98
N GLU A 63 -1.78 15.67 -11.30
CA GLU A 63 -3.06 15.95 -11.94
C GLU A 63 -3.96 14.71 -11.83
N LEU A 64 -5.22 14.92 -11.45
CA LEU A 64 -6.17 13.82 -11.23
C LEU A 64 -7.26 13.84 -12.30
N VAL A 65 -7.39 12.73 -13.01
CA VAL A 65 -8.52 12.49 -13.92
C VAL A 65 -9.47 11.50 -13.26
N LEU A 66 -10.70 11.93 -13.04
CA LEU A 66 -11.71 11.14 -12.35
C LEU A 66 -12.67 10.49 -13.36
N THR A 67 -12.74 9.17 -13.35
CA THR A 67 -13.75 8.42 -14.12
C THR A 67 -15.03 8.21 -13.32
N ALA A 68 -16.11 7.81 -13.99
CA ALA A 68 -17.37 7.57 -13.33
C ALA A 68 -17.25 6.42 -12.31
N ARG A 69 -18.00 6.51 -11.21
CA ARG A 69 -18.01 5.47 -10.17
C ARG A 69 -18.44 4.11 -10.72
N ALA A 70 -19.36 4.09 -11.69
CA ALA A 70 -20.00 2.88 -12.19
C ALA A 70 -19.06 1.99 -13.03
N GLY A 71 -18.15 2.53 -13.84
CA GLY A 71 -17.27 1.71 -14.67
C GLY A 71 -15.97 1.26 -13.99
N GLY A 72 -15.76 1.66 -12.72
CA GLY A 72 -14.71 1.12 -11.87
C GLY A 72 -13.31 1.19 -12.49
N ILE A 73 -12.50 0.16 -12.25
CA ILE A 73 -11.10 0.11 -12.70
C ILE A 73 -10.98 -0.04 -14.23
N VAL A 74 -11.92 -0.74 -14.87
CA VAL A 74 -11.88 -0.99 -16.32
C VAL A 74 -12.05 0.31 -17.09
N GLU A 75 -12.99 1.17 -16.67
CA GLU A 75 -13.17 2.50 -17.25
C GLU A 75 -11.95 3.40 -17.00
N ALA A 76 -11.36 3.32 -15.80
CA ALA A 76 -10.14 4.06 -15.49
C ALA A 76 -8.95 3.65 -16.38
N ILE A 77 -8.79 2.34 -16.66
CA ILE A 77 -7.77 1.84 -17.59
C ILE A 77 -8.00 2.39 -18.99
N LYS A 78 -9.23 2.26 -19.52
CA LYS A 78 -9.56 2.78 -20.85
C LYS A 78 -9.29 4.28 -20.95
N CYS A 79 -9.66 5.06 -19.94
CA CYS A 79 -9.39 6.49 -19.89
C CYS A 79 -7.89 6.80 -19.92
N ALA A 80 -7.07 6.07 -19.17
CA ALA A 80 -5.61 6.24 -19.22
C ALA A 80 -5.02 5.85 -20.57
N GLU A 81 -5.51 4.79 -21.22
CA GLU A 81 -5.10 4.42 -22.57
C GLU A 81 -5.46 5.50 -23.61
N ASP A 82 -6.63 6.11 -23.49
CA ASP A 82 -7.07 7.19 -24.40
C ASP A 82 -6.24 8.47 -24.18
N ILE A 83 -5.89 8.78 -22.93
CA ILE A 83 -4.92 9.85 -22.60
C ILE A 83 -3.56 9.52 -23.22
N HIS A 84 -3.09 8.28 -23.04
CA HIS A 84 -1.79 7.86 -23.55
C HIS A 84 -1.71 7.95 -25.09
N LYS A 85 -2.77 7.54 -25.79
CA LYS A 85 -2.89 7.64 -27.25
C LYS A 85 -2.94 9.09 -27.76
N SER A 86 -3.59 9.98 -27.02
CA SER A 86 -3.77 11.39 -27.42
C SER A 86 -2.61 12.30 -27.06
N MET A 87 -1.70 11.84 -26.20
CA MET A 87 -0.54 12.60 -25.71
C MET A 87 0.77 11.90 -26.12
N PRO A 88 1.39 12.26 -27.26
CA PRO A 88 2.57 11.56 -27.79
C PRO A 88 3.79 11.53 -26.86
N ASN A 89 3.90 12.50 -25.95
CA ASN A 89 4.97 12.59 -24.95
C ASN A 89 4.60 11.92 -23.62
N SER A 90 3.48 11.20 -23.54
CA SER A 90 3.09 10.50 -22.33
C SER A 90 3.78 9.14 -22.20
N PHE A 91 4.00 8.70 -20.97
CA PHE A 91 4.54 7.40 -20.64
C PHE A 91 3.63 6.69 -19.65
N PHE A 92 3.03 5.58 -20.07
CA PHE A 92 2.17 4.78 -19.22
C PHE A 92 3.02 3.83 -18.34
N VAL A 93 3.03 4.08 -17.03
CA VAL A 93 3.93 3.38 -16.10
C VAL A 93 3.61 1.89 -15.98
N ASN A 94 2.32 1.54 -16.01
CA ASN A 94 1.77 0.19 -16.03
C ASN A 94 2.32 -0.73 -14.92
N GLN A 95 2.03 -0.41 -13.66
CA GLN A 95 2.53 -1.18 -12.50
C GLN A 95 2.30 -2.71 -12.56
N LEU A 96 1.27 -3.17 -13.28
CA LEU A 96 0.94 -4.60 -13.41
C LEU A 96 1.79 -5.30 -14.47
N GLY A 97 2.08 -4.63 -15.58
CA GLY A 97 2.86 -5.18 -16.70
C GLY A 97 4.35 -4.81 -16.68
N ASN A 98 4.78 -3.89 -15.82
CA ASN A 98 6.14 -3.36 -15.84
C ASN A 98 7.13 -4.30 -15.12
N PRO A 99 8.12 -4.91 -15.81
CA PRO A 99 9.06 -5.85 -15.21
C PRO A 99 9.96 -5.21 -14.15
N ALA A 100 10.11 -3.89 -14.15
CA ALA A 100 10.84 -3.18 -13.10
C ALA A 100 10.14 -3.24 -11.73
N ASN A 101 8.86 -3.61 -11.67
CA ASN A 101 8.12 -3.83 -10.42
C ASN A 101 8.63 -5.09 -9.69
N PRO A 102 8.57 -6.32 -10.23
CA PRO A 102 9.18 -7.46 -9.56
C PRO A 102 10.71 -7.35 -9.47
N ASN A 103 11.38 -6.76 -10.47
CA ASN A 103 12.84 -6.70 -10.47
C ASN A 103 13.42 -5.91 -9.29
N ILE A 104 12.79 -4.81 -8.87
CA ILE A 104 13.31 -4.04 -7.72
C ILE A 104 13.28 -4.89 -6.44
N HIS A 105 12.26 -5.73 -6.26
CA HIS A 105 12.18 -6.62 -5.11
C HIS A 105 13.21 -7.75 -5.15
N TYR A 106 13.62 -8.18 -6.35
CA TYR A 106 14.73 -9.11 -6.53
C TYR A 106 16.08 -8.48 -6.22
N GLU A 107 16.27 -7.21 -6.56
CA GLU A 107 17.51 -6.49 -6.33
C GLU A 107 17.64 -5.95 -4.89
N THR A 108 16.53 -5.70 -4.19
CA THR A 108 16.53 -5.09 -2.85
C THR A 108 15.82 -5.96 -1.82
N THR A 109 14.50 -6.14 -1.92
CA THR A 109 13.68 -6.74 -0.85
C THR A 109 14.11 -8.17 -0.49
N GLY A 110 14.33 -9.03 -1.48
CA GLY A 110 14.85 -10.39 -1.28
C GLY A 110 16.23 -10.41 -0.63
N PRO A 111 17.24 -9.73 -1.22
CA PRO A 111 18.56 -9.61 -0.63
C PRO A 111 18.58 -9.03 0.79
N GLU A 112 17.73 -8.05 1.10
CA GLU A 112 17.58 -7.48 2.44
C GLU A 112 17.09 -8.53 3.44
N ILE A 113 16.00 -9.24 3.11
CA ILE A 113 15.48 -10.34 3.94
C ILE A 113 16.56 -11.41 4.16
N TRP A 114 17.23 -11.86 3.08
CA TRP A 114 18.26 -12.88 3.16
C TRP A 114 19.42 -12.45 4.06
N LYS A 115 19.91 -11.22 3.88
CA LYS A 115 21.01 -10.66 4.67
C LYS A 115 20.62 -10.50 6.14
N GLN A 116 19.45 -9.92 6.42
CA GLN A 116 18.99 -9.63 7.78
C GLN A 116 18.67 -10.90 8.57
N THR A 117 18.18 -11.94 7.90
CA THR A 117 17.96 -13.27 8.49
C THR A 117 19.22 -14.13 8.53
N GLN A 118 20.35 -13.65 7.99
CA GLN A 118 21.60 -14.40 7.85
C GLN A 118 21.41 -15.73 7.11
N GLY A 119 20.54 -15.75 6.10
CA GLY A 119 20.20 -16.94 5.31
C GLY A 119 19.39 -18.00 6.07
N LYS A 120 18.79 -17.64 7.21
CA LYS A 120 17.99 -18.56 8.03
C LYS A 120 16.49 -18.49 7.76
N VAL A 121 16.04 -17.65 6.83
CA VAL A 121 14.62 -17.57 6.47
C VAL A 121 14.18 -18.89 5.82
N ASP A 122 13.12 -19.48 6.36
CA ASP A 122 12.56 -20.74 5.86
C ASP A 122 11.32 -20.50 4.99
N ALA A 123 10.54 -19.46 5.29
CA ALA A 123 9.35 -19.12 4.50
C ALA A 123 9.14 -17.60 4.44
N VAL A 124 8.55 -17.14 3.34
CA VAL A 124 8.13 -15.75 3.14
C VAL A 124 6.65 -15.70 2.81
N VAL A 125 5.88 -14.94 3.60
CA VAL A 125 4.43 -14.78 3.44
C VAL A 125 4.13 -13.34 3.04
N ILE A 126 3.60 -13.12 1.84
CA ILE A 126 3.31 -11.78 1.32
C ILE A 126 1.97 -11.79 0.56
N GLY A 127 1.06 -10.91 0.94
CA GLY A 127 -0.20 -10.66 0.25
C GLY A 127 0.01 -10.15 -1.19
N ILE A 128 -0.87 -10.59 -2.09
CA ILE A 128 -0.72 -10.35 -3.52
C ILE A 128 -1.54 -9.13 -3.93
N GLY A 129 -0.85 -8.03 -4.27
CA GLY A 129 -1.41 -6.88 -4.98
C GLY A 129 -1.09 -6.96 -6.47
N THR A 130 -0.04 -6.24 -6.90
CA THR A 130 0.52 -6.34 -8.27
C THR A 130 1.27 -7.65 -8.52
N GLY A 131 1.55 -8.42 -7.45
CA GLY A 131 2.41 -9.60 -7.48
C GLY A 131 3.92 -9.29 -7.48
N GLY A 132 4.33 -8.03 -7.66
CA GLY A 132 5.75 -7.66 -7.76
C GLY A 132 6.59 -8.14 -6.59
N THR A 133 6.13 -7.91 -5.35
CA THR A 133 6.87 -8.29 -4.14
C THR A 133 7.02 -9.80 -4.01
N ILE A 134 5.94 -10.58 -4.08
CA ILE A 134 6.05 -12.05 -3.96
C ILE A 134 6.86 -12.67 -5.11
N MET A 135 6.77 -12.11 -6.33
CA MET A 135 7.52 -12.61 -7.49
C MET A 135 9.00 -12.24 -7.48
N GLY A 136 9.37 -11.11 -6.86
CA GLY A 136 10.74 -10.61 -6.85
C GLY A 136 11.53 -11.01 -5.61
N THR A 137 10.88 -11.14 -4.45
CA THR A 137 11.57 -11.40 -3.16
C THR A 137 12.34 -12.73 -3.15
N ALA A 138 11.91 -13.74 -3.92
CA ALA A 138 12.59 -15.03 -3.99
C ALA A 138 13.26 -15.22 -5.36
N LYS A 139 14.51 -15.69 -5.36
CA LYS A 139 15.26 -16.01 -6.59
C LYS A 139 14.63 -17.18 -7.37
N GLU A 140 14.15 -18.19 -6.65
CA GLU A 140 13.39 -19.29 -7.20
C GLU A 140 11.93 -19.16 -6.77
N LYS A 141 11.01 -19.20 -7.74
CA LYS A 141 9.59 -18.98 -7.52
C LYS A 141 8.92 -20.25 -7.02
N VAL A 142 9.09 -20.55 -5.74
CA VAL A 142 8.39 -21.65 -5.09
C VAL A 142 7.08 -21.10 -4.50
N PHE A 143 6.02 -21.13 -5.31
CA PHE A 143 4.67 -20.89 -4.80
C PHE A 143 4.12 -22.18 -4.20
N GLU A 144 4.16 -22.29 -2.88
CA GLU A 144 3.70 -23.50 -2.20
C GLU A 144 2.20 -23.48 -1.95
N LYS A 145 1.67 -22.36 -1.42
CA LYS A 145 0.28 -22.25 -0.96
C LYS A 145 -0.25 -20.83 -1.16
N CYS A 146 -1.52 -20.72 -1.51
CA CYS A 146 -2.28 -19.48 -1.42
C CYS A 146 -3.20 -19.57 -0.19
N ILE A 147 -3.08 -18.61 0.73
CA ILE A 147 -3.90 -18.56 1.96
C ILE A 147 -4.91 -17.43 1.81
N THR A 148 -6.19 -17.77 1.97
CA THR A 148 -7.29 -16.81 1.93
C THR A 148 -7.58 -16.32 3.34
N VAL A 149 -7.39 -15.03 3.58
CA VAL A 149 -7.69 -14.38 4.86
C VAL A 149 -8.98 -13.58 4.75
N LYS A 150 -9.87 -13.71 5.76
CA LYS A 150 -11.10 -12.91 5.82
C LYS A 150 -10.79 -11.47 6.22
N SER A 151 -11.57 -10.53 5.71
CA SER A 151 -11.41 -9.11 6.01
C SER A 151 -11.48 -8.80 7.51
N ASP A 152 -12.41 -9.43 8.23
CA ASP A 152 -12.60 -9.20 9.67
C ASP A 152 -11.37 -9.65 10.47
N ASP A 153 -10.81 -10.81 10.14
CA ASP A 153 -9.58 -11.33 10.76
C ASP A 153 -8.38 -10.42 10.49
N ALA A 154 -8.28 -9.88 9.27
CA ALA A 154 -7.23 -8.93 8.89
C ALA A 154 -7.37 -7.58 9.62
N ILE A 155 -8.59 -7.05 9.74
CA ILE A 155 -8.87 -5.80 10.47
C ILE A 155 -8.54 -5.97 11.95
N GLU A 156 -9.05 -7.03 12.58
CA GLU A 156 -8.81 -7.28 14.00
C GLU A 156 -7.32 -7.48 14.28
N THR A 157 -6.61 -8.23 13.43
CA THR A 157 -5.17 -8.43 13.57
C THR A 157 -4.38 -7.14 13.36
N ALA A 158 -4.78 -6.28 12.41
CA ALA A 158 -4.15 -4.97 12.22
C ALA A 158 -4.33 -4.07 13.46
N LYS A 159 -5.49 -4.13 14.12
CA LYS A 159 -5.70 -3.46 15.41
C LYS A 159 -4.80 -4.07 16.49
N ARG A 160 -4.79 -5.40 16.64
CA ARG A 160 -3.91 -6.08 17.61
C ARG A 160 -2.44 -5.72 17.44
N LEU A 161 -1.93 -5.61 16.21
CA LEU A 161 -0.56 -5.13 15.96
C LEU A 161 -0.28 -3.75 16.57
N ALA A 162 -1.25 -2.83 16.51
CA ALA A 162 -1.08 -1.50 17.11
C ALA A 162 -1.05 -1.58 18.64
N ARG A 163 -1.90 -2.44 19.23
CA ARG A 163 -2.10 -2.57 20.68
C ARG A 163 -0.98 -3.35 21.38
N GLU A 164 -0.67 -4.50 20.81
CA GLU A 164 0.24 -5.50 21.38
C GLU A 164 1.69 -5.19 20.97
N GLU A 165 1.93 -4.85 19.70
CA GLU A 165 3.28 -4.71 19.12
C GLU A 165 3.69 -3.27 18.84
N ARG A 166 2.80 -2.29 19.05
CA ARG A 166 3.02 -0.86 18.73
C ARG A 166 3.33 -0.61 17.26
N ILE A 167 2.85 -1.49 16.38
CA ILE A 167 3.00 -1.38 14.93
C ILE A 167 1.66 -0.94 14.33
N LEU A 168 1.59 0.33 13.94
CA LEU A 168 0.40 0.86 13.27
C LEU A 168 0.39 0.44 11.80
N SER A 169 -0.29 -0.67 11.51
CA SER A 169 -0.38 -1.30 10.19
C SER A 169 -1.68 -0.95 9.45
N GLY A 170 -1.67 -0.97 8.12
CA GLY A 170 -2.89 -1.11 7.32
C GLY A 170 -3.49 -2.53 7.36
N ILE A 171 -4.69 -2.70 6.79
CA ILE A 171 -5.42 -3.99 6.77
C ILE A 171 -4.60 -5.11 6.11
N SER A 172 -3.86 -4.81 5.04
CA SER A 172 -3.03 -5.81 4.35
C SER A 172 -1.89 -6.36 5.20
N GLY A 173 -1.33 -5.56 6.12
CA GLY A 173 -0.34 -6.06 7.07
C GLY A 173 -0.98 -6.97 8.13
N GLY A 174 -2.22 -6.68 8.56
CA GLY A 174 -3.00 -7.61 9.36
C GLY A 174 -3.24 -8.95 8.66
N ALA A 175 -3.63 -8.91 7.38
CA ALA A 175 -3.82 -10.13 6.58
C ALA A 175 -2.54 -10.96 6.46
N ASN A 176 -1.41 -10.30 6.21
CA ASN A 176 -0.09 -10.93 6.16
C ASN A 176 0.26 -11.64 7.47
N ILE A 177 -0.03 -11.02 8.62
CA ILE A 177 0.22 -11.61 9.94
C ILE A 177 -0.70 -12.80 10.21
N VAL A 178 -1.99 -12.72 9.86
CA VAL A 178 -2.91 -13.87 9.97
C VAL A 178 -2.36 -15.07 9.17
N ALA A 179 -1.97 -14.85 7.91
CA ALA A 179 -1.43 -15.90 7.07
C ALA A 179 -0.09 -16.44 7.60
N ALA A 180 0.79 -15.57 8.13
CA ALA A 180 2.05 -15.99 8.73
C ALA A 180 1.84 -16.83 9.99
N ILE A 181 0.85 -16.51 10.82
CA ILE A 181 0.46 -17.31 12.00
C ILE A 181 -0.10 -18.66 11.56
N GLU A 182 -0.92 -18.72 10.49
CA GLU A 182 -1.41 -19.99 9.94
C GLU A 182 -0.24 -20.90 9.51
N VAL A 183 0.75 -20.34 8.79
CA VAL A 183 1.96 -21.07 8.39
C VAL A 183 2.78 -21.50 9.61
N ALA A 184 2.92 -20.64 10.62
CA ALA A 184 3.67 -20.95 11.84
C ALA A 184 3.07 -22.10 12.66
N ASN A 185 1.76 -22.33 12.55
CA ASN A 185 1.05 -23.40 13.25
C ASN A 185 1.19 -24.78 12.56
N LEU A 186 1.80 -24.86 11.38
CA LEU A 186 2.08 -26.12 10.71
C LEU A 186 3.18 -26.88 11.46
N GLU A 187 3.04 -28.20 11.60
CA GLU A 187 3.98 -29.04 12.35
C GLU A 187 5.39 -28.98 11.75
N GLU A 188 5.49 -28.97 10.42
CA GLU A 188 6.73 -28.84 9.65
C GLU A 188 7.38 -27.45 9.76
N MET A 189 6.69 -26.47 10.33
CA MET A 189 7.19 -25.10 10.55
C MET A 189 7.70 -24.86 11.98
N LYS A 190 7.63 -25.86 12.86
CA LYS A 190 8.18 -25.73 14.22
C LYS A 190 9.67 -25.43 14.21
N GLY A 191 10.07 -24.36 14.91
CA GLY A 191 11.46 -23.91 15.01
C GLY A 191 12.01 -23.20 13.77
N LYS A 192 11.20 -23.03 12.72
CA LYS A 192 11.57 -22.33 11.49
C LYS A 192 11.31 -20.82 11.57
N LEU A 193 12.03 -20.06 10.76
CA LEU A 193 11.89 -18.61 10.65
C LEU A 193 11.00 -18.21 9.47
N ILE A 194 9.87 -17.58 9.80
CA ILE A 194 8.93 -17.02 8.82
C ILE A 194 9.14 -15.51 8.75
N VAL A 195 9.22 -14.97 7.53
CA VAL A 195 9.26 -13.53 7.28
C VAL A 195 7.97 -13.10 6.59
N THR A 196 7.40 -11.98 7.03
CA THR A 196 6.31 -11.31 6.34
C THR A 196 6.57 -9.80 6.31
N CYS A 197 5.71 -9.04 5.64
CA CYS A 197 5.83 -7.60 5.54
C CYS A 197 4.58 -6.86 6.00
N ILE A 198 4.77 -5.65 6.51
CA ILE A 198 3.71 -4.67 6.77
C ILE A 198 3.77 -3.64 5.63
N PRO A 199 2.90 -3.72 4.61
CA PRO A 199 3.12 -2.99 3.35
C PRO A 199 2.95 -1.46 3.46
N SER A 200 2.30 -0.99 4.52
CA SER A 200 1.91 0.41 4.66
C SER A 200 1.55 0.78 6.09
N PHE A 201 1.81 2.03 6.44
CA PHE A 201 1.48 2.61 7.72
C PHE A 201 -0.03 2.85 7.90
N GLY A 202 -0.56 2.56 9.09
CA GLY A 202 -1.99 2.52 9.39
C GLY A 202 -2.68 3.88 9.36
N GLU A 203 -1.98 4.98 9.66
CA GLU A 203 -2.56 6.35 9.68
C GLU A 203 -3.22 6.74 8.35
N ARG A 204 -2.72 6.23 7.22
CA ARG A 204 -3.33 6.45 5.90
C ARG A 204 -4.78 5.96 5.81
N TYR A 205 -5.18 5.06 6.69
CA TYR A 205 -6.42 4.31 6.63
C TYR A 205 -7.46 4.76 7.66
N LEU A 206 -7.25 5.90 8.34
CA LEU A 206 -8.18 6.43 9.34
C LEU A 206 -9.62 6.56 8.83
N SER A 207 -9.85 6.86 7.55
CA SER A 207 -11.18 6.96 6.93
C SER A 207 -11.74 5.64 6.38
N THR A 208 -11.20 4.49 6.78
CA THR A 208 -11.59 3.17 6.27
C THR A 208 -12.21 2.30 7.37
N PRO A 209 -12.81 1.14 7.04
CA PRO A 209 -13.34 0.20 8.04
C PRO A 209 -12.33 -0.27 9.09
N LEU A 210 -11.02 -0.07 8.89
CA LEU A 210 -10.00 -0.39 9.90
C LEU A 210 -10.20 0.38 11.20
N TYR A 211 -10.72 1.61 11.15
CA TYR A 211 -10.88 2.49 12.31
C TYR A 211 -12.32 2.98 12.52
N SER A 212 -13.32 2.37 11.87
CA SER A 212 -14.69 2.89 11.92
C SER A 212 -15.29 2.87 13.33
N ASP A 213 -15.04 1.82 14.10
CA ASP A 213 -15.44 1.71 15.50
C ASP A 213 -14.77 2.77 16.39
N ILE A 214 -13.46 3.00 16.19
CA ILE A 214 -12.72 4.02 16.93
C ILE A 214 -13.23 5.42 16.55
N LEU A 215 -13.53 5.67 15.28
CA LEU A 215 -14.13 6.93 14.83
C LEU A 215 -15.51 7.15 15.44
N GLU A 216 -16.34 6.13 15.51
CA GLU A 216 -17.66 6.19 16.18
C GLU A 216 -17.52 6.50 17.68
N GLU A 217 -16.59 5.82 18.37
CA GLU A 217 -16.30 6.08 19.78
C GLU A 217 -15.82 7.52 19.99
N VAL A 218 -14.80 7.96 19.25
CA VAL A 218 -14.21 9.31 19.40
C VAL A 218 -15.22 10.41 19.06
N SER A 219 -16.07 10.21 18.05
CA SER A 219 -17.11 11.19 17.68
C SER A 219 -18.20 11.33 18.75
N SER A 220 -18.33 10.36 19.65
CA SER A 220 -19.27 10.42 20.77
C SER A 220 -18.71 11.13 22.01
N LEU A 221 -17.39 11.41 22.03
CA LEU A 221 -16.76 12.11 23.14
C LEU A 221 -17.23 13.57 23.20
N LYS A 222 -17.57 14.03 24.41
CA LYS A 222 -18.04 15.39 24.64
C LYS A 222 -16.86 16.34 24.82
N GLU A 223 -16.90 17.44 24.08
CA GLU A 223 -16.03 18.58 24.34
C GLU A 223 -16.43 19.24 25.67
N LYS A 224 -15.45 19.58 26.52
CA LYS A 224 -15.68 20.33 27.75
C LYS A 224 -15.33 21.80 27.55
N PRO A 225 -16.20 22.74 27.95
CA PRO A 225 -15.87 24.17 28.00
C PRO A 225 -14.68 24.45 28.93
N LEU A 226 -13.94 25.51 28.61
CA LEU A 226 -12.87 26.02 29.47
C LEU A 226 -13.44 26.39 30.86
N GLY A 227 -12.89 25.79 31.92
CA GLY A 227 -13.28 26.07 33.31
C GLY A 227 -14.06 24.94 34.00
N GLU A 228 -14.48 23.91 33.28
CA GLU A 228 -15.04 22.70 33.89
C GLU A 228 -13.92 21.77 34.41
N ALA A 229 -14.18 21.09 35.53
CA ALA A 229 -13.26 20.11 36.07
C ALA A 229 -13.02 18.98 35.06
N LEU A 230 -11.76 18.59 34.89
CA LEU A 230 -11.41 17.38 34.13
C LEU A 230 -12.13 16.19 34.73
N ASP A 231 -12.56 15.27 33.87
CA ASP A 231 -13.10 14.00 34.36
C ASP A 231 -11.99 13.31 35.17
N PRO A 232 -12.18 12.95 36.45
CA PRO A 232 -11.17 12.21 37.20
C PRO A 232 -10.80 10.89 36.53
N ASP A 233 -11.69 10.33 35.69
CA ASP A 233 -11.46 9.13 34.88
C ASP A 233 -10.83 9.44 33.49
N TYR A 234 -10.47 10.69 33.19
CA TYR A 234 -9.85 11.08 31.92
C TYR A 234 -8.55 10.30 31.63
N PHE A 235 -7.79 9.97 32.68
CA PHE A 235 -6.57 9.15 32.56
C PHE A 235 -6.83 7.63 32.59
N ASN A 236 -8.07 7.21 32.84
CA ASN A 236 -8.50 5.81 32.74
C ASN A 236 -8.84 5.41 31.30
N PHE A 237 -8.63 6.30 30.32
CA PHE A 237 -8.63 5.95 28.90
C PHE A 237 -7.55 4.90 28.68
N LYS A 238 -7.94 3.63 28.62
CA LYS A 238 -7.09 2.59 28.08
C LYS A 238 -6.96 2.93 26.60
N CYS A 239 -5.87 3.61 26.25
CA CYS A 239 -5.43 3.73 24.86
C CYS A 239 -5.24 2.28 24.40
N VAL A 240 -6.28 1.75 23.75
CA VAL A 240 -6.44 0.33 23.45
C VAL A 240 -5.28 -0.08 22.59
#